data_AF-A0A847TGS2-F1
#
_entry.id   AF-A0A847TGS2-F1
#
_cell.length_a   1.000
_cell.length_b   1.000
_cell.length_c   1.000
_cell.angle_alpha   90.00
_cell.angle_beta   90.00
_cell.angle_gamma   90.00
#
_symmetry.space_group_name_H-M   'P 1'
#
loop_
_entity.id
_entity.type
_entity.pdbx_description
1 polymer ?
#
loop_
_entity_poly.entity_id
_entity_poly.type
_entity_poly.pdbx_seq_one_letter_code
_entity_poly.pdbx_strand_id
1 'polypeptide(L)'
;MSDFSFAMLPGIETEEMLWLQELTKGYSAENKQRFLAVYQSRRKDPQTILICSLIGFLGPAGIQRFLLNQIAMGIIYLITLGFCFIGTIIDAVNYRKMTWEFNKKEALASAALLGI
;
A
#
# COMPACT_ATOMS: atom_id res chain seq x y z
N MET A 1 19.97 15.82 -17.50
CA MET A 1 18.58 15.32 -17.55
C MET A 1 18.50 14.25 -16.49
N SER A 2 17.93 14.56 -15.33
CA SER A 2 17.71 13.57 -14.28
C SER A 2 16.57 12.67 -14.75
N ASP A 3 16.90 11.48 -15.25
CA ASP A 3 15.91 10.46 -15.58
C ASP A 3 15.16 10.09 -14.30
N PHE A 4 14.01 10.75 -14.14
CA PHE A 4 13.10 10.54 -13.03
C PHE A 4 12.49 9.14 -13.20
N SER A 5 13.07 8.17 -12.50
CA SER A 5 12.65 6.78 -12.58
C SER A 5 11.96 6.37 -11.29
N PHE A 6 10.67 6.06 -11.37
CA PHE A 6 9.92 5.42 -10.29
C PHE A 6 10.50 4.06 -9.89
N ALA A 7 11.36 3.45 -10.73
CA ALA A 7 12.05 2.20 -10.43
C ALA A 7 12.99 2.27 -9.21
N MET A 8 13.31 3.48 -8.73
CA MET A 8 14.11 3.67 -7.52
C MET A 8 13.31 3.45 -6.23
N LEU A 9 11.99 3.30 -6.31
CA LEU A 9 11.13 3.05 -5.15
C LEU A 9 11.29 1.60 -4.66
N PRO A 10 11.57 1.37 -3.36
CA PRO A 10 11.79 0.03 -2.82
C PRO A 10 10.52 -0.82 -2.95
N GLY A 11 10.65 -2.05 -3.47
CA GLY A 11 9.51 -2.96 -3.60
C GLY A 11 8.39 -2.45 -4.53
N ILE A 12 8.70 -1.57 -5.49
CA ILE A 12 7.71 -1.09 -6.47
C ILE A 12 7.27 -2.21 -7.40
N GLU A 13 5.96 -2.35 -7.54
CA GLU A 13 5.37 -3.27 -8.49
C GLU A 13 5.25 -2.64 -9.88
N THR A 14 5.31 -3.46 -10.93
CA THR A 14 5.17 -2.97 -12.32
C THR A 14 3.84 -2.22 -12.52
N GLU A 15 2.76 -2.73 -11.92
CA GLU A 15 1.43 -2.08 -11.97
C GLU A 15 1.44 -0.70 -11.28
N GLU A 16 2.13 -0.59 -10.14
CA GLU A 16 2.32 0.66 -9.42
C GLU A 16 3.12 1.67 -10.23
N MET A 17 4.20 1.22 -10.86
CA MET A 17 5.02 2.06 -11.73
C MET A 17 4.23 2.59 -12.93
N LEU A 18 3.48 1.73 -13.62
CA LEU A 18 2.68 2.12 -14.79
C LEU A 18 1.61 3.14 -14.40
N TRP A 19 0.96 2.95 -13.26
CA TRP A 19 -0.03 3.89 -12.75
C TRP A 19 0.55 5.25 -12.40
N LEU A 20 1.71 5.29 -11.72
CA LEU A 20 2.38 6.55 -11.38
C LEU A 20 2.86 7.28 -12.63
N GLN A 21 3.31 6.55 -13.66
CA GLN A 21 3.63 7.14 -14.96
C GLN A 21 2.41 7.76 -15.62
N GLU A 22 1.26 7.08 -15.62
CA GLU A 22 0.03 7.62 -16.20
C GLU A 22 -0.49 8.83 -15.40
N LEU A 23 -0.49 8.75 -14.07
CA LEU A 23 -0.93 9.84 -13.18
C LEU A 23 -0.07 11.09 -13.33
N THR A 24 1.25 10.93 -13.51
CA THR A 24 2.20 12.05 -13.60
C THR A 24 2.54 12.45 -15.04
N LYS A 25 1.88 11.87 -16.05
CA LYS A 25 2.15 12.13 -17.48
C LYS A 25 2.06 13.61 -17.85
N GLY A 26 1.14 14.36 -17.24
CA GLY A 26 0.94 15.79 -17.45
C GLY A 26 1.77 16.71 -16.55
N TYR A 27 2.58 16.17 -15.63
CA TYR A 27 3.32 16.97 -14.65
C TYR A 27 4.66 17.47 -15.21
N SER A 28 5.03 18.72 -14.89
CA SER A 28 6.38 19.23 -15.12
C SER A 28 7.41 18.46 -14.28
N ALA A 29 8.69 18.53 -14.64
CA ALA A 29 9.76 17.87 -13.88
C ALA A 29 9.77 18.27 -12.40
N GLU A 30 9.48 19.54 -12.11
CA GLU A 30 9.37 20.06 -10.74
C GLU A 30 8.16 19.49 -10.00
N ASN A 31 7.00 19.43 -10.65
CA ASN A 31 5.78 18.86 -10.09
C ASN A 31 5.94 17.36 -9.81
N LYS A 32 6.64 16.62 -10.68
CA LYS A 32 6.99 15.21 -10.48
C LYS A 32 7.87 15.00 -9.25
N GLN A 33 8.88 15.85 -9.05
CA GLN A 33 9.75 15.76 -7.89
C GLN A 33 9.01 16.05 -6.58
N ARG A 34 8.14 17.07 -6.57
CA ARG A 34 7.27 17.38 -5.42
C ARG A 34 6.31 16.24 -5.11
N PHE A 35 5.66 15.70 -6.14
CA PHE A 35 4.80 14.52 -6.02
C PHE A 35 5.55 13.34 -5.42
N LEU A 36 6.73 13.01 -5.92
CA LEU A 36 7.52 11.89 -5.42
C LEU A 36 7.88 12.05 -3.94
N ALA A 37 8.29 13.24 -3.52
CA ALA A 37 8.65 13.51 -2.13
C ALA A 37 7.47 13.26 -1.17
N VAL A 38 6.27 13.73 -1.54
CA VAL A 38 5.06 13.50 -0.74
C VAL A 38 4.65 12.03 -0.79
N TYR A 39 4.63 11.44 -1.98
CA TYR A 39 4.21 10.06 -2.18
C TYR A 39 5.11 9.05 -1.47
N GLN A 40 6.43 9.20 -1.55
CA GLN A 40 7.41 8.34 -0.85
C GLN A 40 7.16 8.27 0.65
N SER A 41 6.76 9.38 1.27
CA SER A 41 6.50 9.43 2.72
C SER A 41 5.24 8.69 3.15
N ARG A 42 4.27 8.53 2.24
CA ARG A 42 2.95 7.93 2.52
C ARG A 42 2.83 6.49 2.03
N ARG A 43 3.61 6.14 1.00
CA ARG A 43 3.69 4.82 0.40
C ARG A 43 4.06 3.76 1.44
N LYS A 44 3.43 2.58 1.34
CA LYS A 44 3.75 1.41 2.14
C LYS A 44 4.48 0.36 1.30
N ASP A 45 5.47 -0.28 1.90
CA ASP A 45 6.22 -1.34 1.27
C ASP A 45 5.48 -2.69 1.41
N PRO A 46 5.31 -3.48 0.32
CA PRO A 46 4.60 -4.75 0.35
C PRO A 46 5.22 -5.77 1.32
N GLN A 47 6.54 -5.79 1.46
CA GLN A 47 7.24 -6.69 2.37
C GLN A 47 6.95 -6.31 3.83
N THR A 48 6.82 -5.01 4.14
CA THR A 48 6.43 -4.57 5.49
C THR A 48 5.01 -5.05 5.80
N ILE A 49 4.08 -4.97 4.85
CA ILE A 49 2.71 -5.47 5.03
C ILE A 49 2.71 -6.99 5.22
N LEU A 50 3.51 -7.73 4.45
CA LEU A 50 3.67 -9.18 4.63
C LEU A 50 4.24 -9.55 6.00
N ILE A 51 5.35 -8.92 6.41
CA ILE A 51 6.00 -9.20 7.69
C ILE A 51 5.03 -8.92 8.84
N CYS A 52 4.34 -7.79 8.80
CA CYS A 52 3.41 -7.43 9.83
C CYS A 52 2.15 -8.35 9.83
N SER A 53 1.69 -8.83 8.65
CA SER A 53 0.66 -9.87 8.56
C SER A 53 1.14 -11.21 9.16
N LEU A 54 2.40 -11.59 8.93
CA LEU A 54 3.02 -12.80 9.50
C LEU A 54 3.30 -12.66 11.01
N ILE A 55 3.60 -11.47 11.52
CA ILE A 55 3.73 -11.22 12.97
C ILE A 55 2.35 -11.29 13.65
N GLY A 56 1.30 -10.83 12.96
CA GLY A 56 -0.10 -11.00 13.39
C GLY A 56 -0.53 -12.47 13.54
N PHE A 57 0.23 -13.43 13.01
CA PHE A 57 0.07 -14.87 13.21
C PHE A 57 0.51 -15.35 14.60
N LEU A 58 1.45 -14.65 15.25
CA LEU A 58 2.07 -15.04 16.53
C LEU A 58 1.54 -14.23 17.74
N GLY A 59 0.75 -13.17 17.53
CA GLY A 59 0.19 -12.30 18.58
C GLY A 59 -1.33 -12.15 18.50
N PRO A 60 -1.99 -11.40 19.42
CA PRO A 60 -3.43 -11.20 19.39
C PRO A 60 -3.85 -10.54 18.08
N ALA A 61 -4.46 -11.35 17.22
CA ALA A 61 -4.80 -11.00 15.86
C ALA A 61 -5.79 -9.83 15.80
N GLY A 62 -5.41 -8.76 15.11
CA GLY A 62 -6.35 -7.68 14.80
C GLY A 62 -5.74 -6.30 14.62
N ILE A 63 -4.55 -6.04 15.13
CA ILE A 63 -3.95 -4.69 15.08
C ILE A 63 -3.61 -4.29 13.64
N GLN A 64 -3.19 -5.25 12.80
CA GLN A 64 -2.91 -5.07 11.38
C GLN A 64 -4.15 -4.64 10.56
N ARG A 65 -5.33 -5.22 10.88
CA ARG A 65 -6.60 -4.94 10.19
C ARG A 65 -7.13 -3.53 10.47
N PHE A 66 -6.72 -2.94 11.59
CA PHE A 66 -7.01 -1.54 11.93
C PHE A 66 -6.26 -0.55 11.03
N LEU A 67 -5.07 -0.91 10.54
CA LEU A 67 -4.23 -0.08 9.67
C LEU A 67 -4.71 -0.06 8.20
N LEU A 68 -5.44 -1.08 7.75
CA LEU A 68 -5.89 -1.24 6.35
C LEU A 68 -7.39 -0.92 6.14
N ASN A 69 -8.09 -0.43 7.16
CA ASN A 69 -9.50 0.01 7.10
C ASN A 69 -10.50 -1.08 6.59
N GLN A 70 -10.18 -2.36 6.77
CA GLN A 70 -11.07 -3.51 6.47
C GLN A 70 -11.73 -4.06 7.74
N ILE A 71 -12.24 -3.18 8.59
CA ILE A 71 -12.79 -3.50 9.91
C ILE A 71 -14.00 -4.47 9.82
N ALA A 72 -14.79 -4.39 8.73
CA ALA A 72 -15.98 -5.22 8.55
C ALA A 72 -15.67 -6.72 8.42
N MET A 73 -14.58 -7.11 7.74
CA MET A 73 -14.12 -8.50 7.68
C MET A 73 -13.38 -8.93 8.95
N GLY A 74 -12.81 -7.98 9.69
CA GLY A 74 -12.21 -8.18 11.01
C GLY A 74 -13.19 -8.74 12.03
N ILE A 75 -14.37 -8.14 12.11
CA ILE A 75 -15.38 -8.39 13.15
C ILE A 75 -16.10 -9.73 12.94
N ILE A 76 -16.43 -10.10 11.69
CA ILE A 76 -17.02 -11.41 11.35
C ILE A 76 -16.06 -12.57 11.73
N TYR A 77 -14.74 -12.33 11.65
CA TYR A 77 -13.70 -13.31 11.91
C TYR A 77 -13.35 -13.51 13.40
N LEU A 78 -13.58 -12.51 14.26
CA LEU A 78 -13.35 -12.62 15.71
C LEU A 78 -14.37 -13.54 16.40
N ILE A 79 -15.58 -13.68 15.82
CA ILE A 79 -16.68 -14.45 16.41
C ILE A 79 -16.50 -15.98 16.23
N THR A 80 -15.62 -16.44 15.33
CA THR A 80 -15.48 -17.88 15.02
C THR A 80 -14.23 -18.58 15.60
N LEU A 81 -13.32 -17.88 16.28
CA LEU A 81 -12.10 -18.37 16.99
C LEU A 81 -11.08 -19.24 16.19
N GLY A 82 -11.48 -20.02 15.19
CA GLY A 82 -10.63 -20.87 14.35
C GLY A 82 -10.27 -20.28 12.99
N PHE A 83 -10.92 -19.19 12.55
CA PHE A 83 -10.68 -18.57 11.24
C PHE A 83 -9.54 -17.54 11.23
N CYS A 84 -8.92 -17.29 12.38
CA CYS A 84 -7.80 -16.37 12.49
C CYS A 84 -6.62 -16.76 11.60
N PHE A 85 -6.28 -18.05 11.57
CA PHE A 85 -5.27 -18.63 10.69
C PHE A 85 -5.63 -18.50 9.20
N ILE A 86 -6.90 -18.76 8.84
CA ILE A 86 -7.38 -18.69 7.46
C ILE A 86 -7.33 -17.24 6.95
N GLY A 87 -7.74 -16.28 7.78
CA GLY A 87 -7.65 -14.85 7.48
C GLY A 87 -6.21 -14.41 7.22
N THR A 88 -5.26 -14.83 8.06
CA THR A 88 -3.84 -14.52 7.86
C THR A 88 -3.25 -15.18 6.61
N ILE A 89 -3.66 -16.40 6.26
CA ILE A 89 -3.24 -17.05 5.00
C ILE A 89 -3.77 -16.28 3.80
N ILE A 90 -5.05 -15.90 3.81
CA ILE A 90 -5.65 -15.09 2.74
C ILE A 90 -4.93 -13.74 2.62
N ASP A 91 -4.61 -13.10 3.75
CA ASP A 91 -3.88 -11.83 3.78
C ASP A 91 -2.43 -12.00 3.28
N ALA A 92 -1.75 -13.08 3.63
CA ALA A 92 -0.40 -13.41 3.16
C ALA A 92 -0.35 -13.80 1.67
N VAL A 93 -1.44 -14.29 1.09
CA VAL A 93 -1.56 -14.52 -0.36
C VAL A 93 -1.92 -13.22 -1.09
N ASN A 94 -2.74 -12.36 -0.48
CA ASN A 94 -3.24 -11.13 -1.09
C ASN A 94 -2.48 -9.84 -0.71
N TYR A 95 -1.40 -9.92 0.06
CA TYR A 95 -0.68 -8.75 0.59
C TYR A 95 -0.25 -7.76 -0.50
N ARG A 96 0.17 -8.27 -1.67
CA ARG A 96 0.59 -7.46 -2.82
C ARG A 96 -0.56 -6.61 -3.33
N LYS A 97 -1.71 -7.24 -3.58
CA LYS A 97 -2.96 -6.59 -4.01
C LYS A 97 -3.45 -5.57 -2.97
N MET A 98 -3.39 -5.89 -1.69
CA MET A 98 -3.78 -4.96 -0.62
C MET A 98 -2.86 -3.73 -0.55
N THR A 99 -1.55 -3.96 -0.67
CA THR A 99 -0.55 -2.88 -0.68
C THR A 99 -0.76 -1.98 -1.89
N TRP A 100 -1.02 -2.57 -3.04
CA TRP A 100 -1.29 -1.86 -4.28
C TRP A 100 -2.52 -0.94 -4.16
N GLU A 101 -3.65 -1.47 -3.68
CA GLU A 101 -4.88 -0.68 -3.46
C GLU A 101 -4.67 0.47 -2.47
N PHE A 102 -3.87 0.25 -1.42
CA PHE A 102 -3.50 1.29 -0.47
C PHE A 102 -2.63 2.38 -1.13
N ASN A 103 -1.55 1.99 -1.80
CA ASN A 103 -0.63 2.91 -2.45
C ASN A 103 -1.30 3.69 -3.59
N LYS A 104 -2.26 3.09 -4.30
CA LYS A 104 -3.07 3.78 -5.31
C LYS A 104 -3.89 4.92 -4.71
N LYS A 105 -4.52 4.70 -3.55
CA LYS A 105 -5.26 5.75 -2.83
C LYS A 105 -4.34 6.85 -2.35
N GLU A 106 -3.18 6.51 -1.80
CA GLU A 106 -2.18 7.50 -1.36
C GLU A 106 -1.58 8.28 -2.52
N ALA A 107 -1.39 7.67 -3.70
CA ALA A 107 -0.96 8.37 -4.91
C ALA A 107 -1.99 9.43 -5.32
N LEU A 108 -3.28 9.09 -5.34
CA LEU A 108 -4.35 10.03 -5.64
C LEU A 108 -4.44 11.14 -4.59
N ALA A 109 -4.32 10.80 -3.30
CA ALA A 109 -4.31 11.79 -2.22
C ALA A 109 -3.11 12.73 -2.32
N SER A 110 -1.93 12.21 -2.69
CA SER A 110 -0.70 12.99 -2.88
C SER A 110 -0.82 13.95 -4.07
N ALA A 111 -1.44 13.51 -5.17
CA ALA A 111 -1.76 14.37 -6.31
C ALA A 111 -2.75 15.49 -5.91
N ALA A 112 -3.84 15.13 -5.23
CA ALA A 112 -4.85 16.08 -4.76
C ALA A 112 -4.28 17.14 -3.80
N LEU A 113 -3.36 16.76 -2.91
CA LEU A 113 -2.70 17.68 -1.97
C LEU A 113 -1.82 18.73 -2.67
N LEU A 114 -1.26 18.39 -3.82
CA LEU A 114 -0.42 19.30 -4.59
C LEU A 114 -1.24 20.19 -5.53
N GLY A 115 -2.56 19.96 -5.65
CA GLY A 115 -3.46 20.77 -6.46
C GLY A 115 -3.17 20.70 -7.96
N ILE A 116 -2.63 19.58 -8.43
CA ILE A 116 -2.17 19.36 -9.82
C ILE A 116 -2.97 18.26 -10.52
#